data_AF-A0A2V6HVQ9-F1
#
_entry.id   AF-A0A2V6HVQ9-F1
#
_cell.length_a   1.000
_cell.length_b   1.000
_cell.length_c   1.000
_cell.angle_alpha   90.00
_cell.angle_beta   90.00
_cell.angle_gamma   90.00
#
_symmetry.space_group_name_H-M   'P 1'
#
loop_
_entity.id
_entity.type
_entity.pdbx_description
1 polymer ?
#
loop_
_entity_poly.entity_id
_entity_poly.type
_entity_poly.pdbx_seq_one_letter_code
_entity_poly.pdbx_strand_id
1 'polypeptide(L)' 'LIFWGQTLGFSVIAVDHQAEVLKRLCPEQAIALENGEIVQRGGWDELYGAPATPLLRSLLTPL' A
#
# COMPACT_ATOMS: atom_id res chain seq x y z
N LEU A 1 15.11 3.73 6.46
CA LEU A 1 16.12 3.07 5.59
C LEU A 1 16.06 3.54 4.12
N ILE A 2 15.14 4.40 3.69
CA ILE A 2 15.14 4.93 2.31
C ILE A 2 14.76 6.43 2.36
N PHE A 3 15.74 7.32 2.53
CA PHE A 3 15.57 8.78 2.47
C PHE A 3 15.87 9.37 1.08
N TRP A 4 16.20 8.53 0.10
CA TRP A 4 16.64 8.92 -1.24
C TRP A 4 15.65 9.85 -1.96
N GLY A 5 14.36 9.84 -1.60
CA GLY A 5 13.29 10.46 -2.40
C GLY A 5 13.40 11.97 -2.41
N GLN A 6 13.65 12.53 -1.24
CA GLN A 6 13.78 13.98 -1.01
C GLN A 6 15.09 14.53 -1.58
N THR A 7 16.14 13.71 -1.65
CA THR A 7 17.49 14.17 -2.05
C THR A 7 17.79 13.94 -3.54
N LEU A 8 17.26 12.86 -4.14
CA LEU A 8 17.55 12.48 -5.53
C LEU A 8 16.43 12.78 -6.52
N GLY A 9 15.23 13.16 -6.05
CA GLY A 9 14.09 13.46 -6.93
C GLY A 9 13.59 12.23 -7.72
N PHE A 10 13.65 11.04 -7.13
CA PHE A 10 13.23 9.80 -7.78
C PHE A 10 11.85 9.33 -7.30
N SER A 11 11.15 8.57 -8.14
CA SER A 11 9.87 7.94 -7.82
C SER A 11 10.07 6.45 -7.48
N VAL A 12 9.26 5.94 -6.55
CA VAL A 12 9.25 4.52 -6.16
C VAL A 12 7.88 3.93 -6.46
N ILE A 13 7.86 2.76 -7.08
CA ILE A 13 6.72 1.85 -7.07
C ILE A 13 7.18 0.60 -6.35
N ALA A 14 6.51 0.24 -5.26
CA ALA A 14 6.78 -0.95 -4.48
C ALA A 14 5.59 -1.91 -4.57
N VAL A 15 5.87 -3.21 -4.74
CA VAL A 15 4.87 -4.28 -4.79
C VAL A 15 5.31 -5.36 -3.81
N ASP A 16 4.44 -5.67 -2.86
CA ASP A 16 4.67 -6.67 -1.80
C ASP A 16 3.31 -7.27 -1.41
N HIS A 17 3.33 -8.40 -0.72
CA HIS A 17 2.17 -8.99 -0.08
C HIS A 17 1.98 -8.54 1.38
N GLN A 18 2.96 -7.83 1.95
CA GLN A 18 2.90 -7.33 3.33
C GLN A 18 2.61 -5.83 3.38
N ALA A 19 1.40 -5.48 3.80
CA ALA A 19 0.95 -4.08 3.90
C ALA A 19 1.88 -3.21 4.77
N GLU A 20 2.38 -3.74 5.89
CA GLU A 20 3.28 -3.00 6.79
C GLU A 20 4.62 -2.61 6.16
N VAL A 21 5.14 -3.44 5.24
CA VAL A 21 6.36 -3.11 4.49
C VAL A 21 6.07 -1.96 3.53
N LEU A 22 4.98 -2.07 2.77
CA LEU A 22 4.56 -1.03 1.83
C LEU A 22 4.22 0.29 2.54
N LYS A 23 3.60 0.26 3.72
CA LYS A 23 3.29 1.46 4.51
C LYS A 23 4.53 2.23 4.93
N ARG A 24 5.63 1.53 5.19
CA ARG A 24 6.92 2.15 5.53
C ARG A 24 7.66 2.71 4.31
N LEU A 25 7.50 2.08 3.14
CA LEU A 25 8.16 2.48 1.90
C LEU A 25 7.41 3.58 1.15
N CYS A 26 6.07 3.50 1.15
CA CYS A 26 5.15 4.34 0.41
C CYS A 26 4.05 4.85 1.37
N PRO A 27 4.37 5.80 2.27
CA PRO A 27 3.48 6.19 3.36
C PRO A 27 2.25 7.00 2.93
N GLU A 28 2.24 7.58 1.72
CA GLU A 28 1.16 8.49 1.31
C GLU A 28 -0.03 7.75 0.69
N GLN A 29 0.22 6.80 -0.20
CA GLN A 29 -0.83 6.13 -0.97
C GLN A 29 -0.48 4.66 -1.22
N ALA A 30 -1.52 3.85 -1.34
CA ALA A 30 -1.45 2.47 -1.80
C ALA A 30 -2.55 2.18 -2.83
N ILE A 31 -2.29 1.18 -3.67
CA ILE A 31 -3.25 0.63 -4.62
C ILE A 31 -3.33 -0.87 -4.34
N ALA A 32 -4.54 -1.36 -4.08
CA ALA A 32 -4.84 -2.78 -3.95
C ALA A 32 -5.31 -3.31 -5.31
N LEU A 33 -4.69 -4.41 -5.74
CA LEU A 33 -5.05 -5.13 -6.95
C LEU A 33 -5.52 -6.54 -6.62
N GLU A 34 -6.57 -7.00 -7.29
CA GLU A 34 -7.04 -8.38 -7.23
C GLU A 34 -7.45 -8.84 -8.63
N ASN A 35 -7.01 -10.04 -9.03
CA ASN A 35 -7.38 -10.64 -10.32
C ASN A 35 -7.20 -9.73 -11.54
N GLY A 36 -6.17 -8.87 -11.53
CA GLY A 36 -5.87 -7.94 -12.62
C GLY A 36 -6.60 -6.61 -12.56
N GLU A 37 -7.46 -6.39 -11.56
CA GLU A 37 -8.26 -5.18 -11.39
C GLU A 37 -7.80 -4.36 -10.18
N ILE A 38 -7.92 -3.03 -10.27
CA ILE A 38 -7.74 -2.15 -9.12
C ILE A 38 -9.02 -2.21 -8.28
N VAL A 39 -8.93 -2.79 -7.08
CA VAL A 39 -10.09 -2.91 -6.18
C VAL A 39 -10.20 -1.75 -5.20
N GLN A 40 -9.08 -1.11 -4.85
CA GLN A 40 -9.08 0.09 -4.00
C GLN A 40 -7.81 0.91 -4.21
N ARG A 41 -7.94 2.24 -4.17
CA ARG A 41 -6.83 3.18 -4.09
C ARG A 41 -7.14 4.20 -3.00
N GLY A 42 -6.14 4.58 -2.21
CA GLY A 42 -6.33 5.58 -1.16
C GLY A 42 -5.12 5.69 -0.24
N GLY A 43 -5.28 6.52 0.79
CA GLY A 43 -4.34 6.57 1.91
C GLY A 43 -4.44 5.32 2.79
N TRP A 44 -3.40 5.00 3.55
CA TRP A 44 -3.40 3.81 4.41
C TRP A 44 -4.56 3.80 5.41
N ASP A 45 -4.92 4.94 6.00
CA ASP A 45 -6.03 5.01 6.95
C ASP A 45 -7.38 4.68 6.29
N GLU A 46 -7.57 5.05 5.02
CA GLU A 46 -8.76 4.71 4.25
C GLU A 46 -8.82 3.22 3.90
N LEU A 47 -7.69 2.65 3.47
CA LEU A 47 -7.59 1.22 3.14
C LEU A 47 -7.88 0.35 4.38
N TYR A 48 -7.28 0.68 5.53
CA TYR A 48 -7.48 -0.08 6.76
C TYR A 48 -8.87 0.16 7.37
N GLY A 49 -9.41 1.38 7.28
CA GLY A 49 -10.71 1.74 7.85
C GLY A 49 -11.90 1.12 7.11
N ALA A 50 -11.83 1.07 5.77
CA ALA A 50 -12.90 0.55 4.93
C ALA A 50 -12.33 -0.24 3.74
N PRO A 51 -11.78 -1.46 3.96
CA PRO A 51 -11.25 -2.27 2.88
C PRO A 51 -12.38 -2.69 1.92
N ALA A 52 -12.17 -2.48 0.63
CA ALA A 52 -13.18 -2.66 -0.43
C ALA A 52 -13.59 -4.12 -0.65
N THR A 53 -12.73 -5.08 -0.30
CA THR A 53 -12.96 -6.50 -0.49
C THR A 53 -12.63 -7.31 0.77
N PRO A 54 -13.19 -8.53 0.90
CA PRO A 54 -12.80 -9.45 1.97
C PRO A 54 -11.32 -9.86 1.90
N LEU A 55 -10.77 -10.05 0.69
CA LEU A 55 -9.37 -10.42 0.50
C LEU A 55 -8.44 -9.28 0.96
N LEU A 56 -8.69 -8.05 0.54
CA LEU A 56 -7.94 -6.89 1.00
C LEU A 56 -7.98 -6.74 2.52
N ARG A 57 -9.14 -6.93 3.16
CA ARG A 57 -9.24 -6.95 4.62
C ARG A 57 -8.30 -7.99 5.24
N SER A 58 -8.23 -9.19 4.66
CA SER A 58 -7.31 -10.23 5.13
C SER A 58 -5.84 -9.83 4.97
N LEU A 59 -5.48 -9.20 3.84
CA LEU A 59 -4.10 -8.76 3.57
C LEU A 59 -3.64 -7.60 4.47
N LEU A 60 -4.58 -6.75 4.90
CA LEU A 60 -4.31 -5.64 5.81
C LEU A 60 -4.32 -6.05 7.29
N THR A 61 -4.72 -7.28 7.60
CA THR A 61 -4.69 -7.77 8.98
C THR A 61 -3.23 -8.05 9.36
N PRO A 62 -2.70 -7.46 10.45
CA PRO A 62 -1.36 -7.77 10.92
C PRO A 62 -1.21 -9.27 11.18
N LEU A 63 -0.09 -9.85 10.75
CA LEU A 63 0.31 -11.21 11.13
C LEU A 63 0.63 -11.29 12.62
#